data_AF-A0A1B7W2F2-F1
#
_entry.id   AF-A0A1B7W2F2-F1
#
_cell.length_a   1.000
_cell.length_b   1.000
_cell.length_c   1.000
_cell.angle_alpha   90.00
_cell.angle_beta   90.00
_cell.angle_gamma   90.00
#
_symmetry.space_group_name_H-M   'P 1'
#
loop_
_entity.id
_entity.type
_entity.pdbx_description
1 polymer ?
#
loop_
_entity_poly.entity_id
_entity_poly.type
_entity_poly.pdbx_seq_one_letter_code
_entity_poly.pdbx_strand_id
1 'polypeptide(L)'
;MTKIPENIRLKELVIIANSNKPFFDDFINFLNSENYISLYQFVREQEASKAKIVLQKYLDRKIPDNLKLYDGIARPYLEHKAKWLILGWIFRDAPEQRLKPFLKIIHGTAIERKVEIINQVREYVSNILPEQKQWEWVAIFEVMIDRLEGSRRAIKGNLFEAIVRINLKEIFKNNDLELIITDNQVKIGDETYDVKISGKNGTILIPVKTRETMGGGHAHLFTRDIYKAITIANKSGFMCIPIIIAESWKGDINSLGCKNFVYIDKNPNSITIVKPLLDQELQKLLPIFEIIN
;
A
#
# COMPACT_ATOMS: atom_id res chain seq x y z
N MET A 1 -7.26 29.70 -22.54
CA MET A 1 -7.69 28.89 -21.38
C MET A 1 -6.67 27.79 -21.16
N THR A 2 -5.93 27.83 -20.05
CA THR A 2 -5.07 26.72 -19.62
C THR A 2 -5.97 25.53 -19.29
N LYS A 3 -5.85 24.44 -20.06
CA LYS A 3 -6.56 23.18 -19.76
C LYS A 3 -6.07 22.66 -18.42
N ILE A 4 -6.97 22.51 -17.46
CA ILE A 4 -6.67 21.80 -16.21
C ILE A 4 -6.26 20.37 -16.59
N PRO A 5 -5.09 19.87 -16.14
CA PRO A 5 -4.67 18.50 -16.44
C PRO A 5 -5.68 17.48 -15.93
N GLU A 6 -5.90 16.40 -16.69
CA GLU A 6 -6.82 15.33 -16.29
C GLU A 6 -6.28 14.64 -15.02
N ASN A 7 -7.15 14.48 -14.01
CA ASN A 7 -6.84 13.70 -12.81
C ASN A 7 -7.07 12.22 -13.09
N ILE A 8 -6.17 11.63 -13.90
CA ILE A 8 -6.22 10.22 -14.32
C ILE A 8 -6.34 9.29 -13.10
N ARG A 9 -5.60 9.59 -12.02
CA ARG A 9 -5.65 8.84 -10.77
C ARG A 9 -7.05 8.76 -10.18
N LEU A 10 -7.72 9.91 -10.01
CA LEU A 10 -9.07 9.93 -9.46
C LEU A 10 -10.04 9.17 -10.36
N LYS A 11 -9.93 9.36 -11.68
CA LYS A 11 -10.76 8.65 -12.67
C LYS A 11 -10.61 7.13 -12.56
N GLU A 12 -9.39 6.62 -12.47
CA GLU A 12 -9.11 5.19 -12.28
C GLU A 12 -9.71 4.66 -10.98
N LEU A 13 -9.51 5.37 -9.87
CA LEU A 13 -10.05 4.97 -8.56
C LEU A 13 -11.58 4.94 -8.55
N VAL A 14 -12.23 5.92 -9.17
CA VAL A 14 -13.70 5.97 -9.31
C VAL A 14 -14.22 4.78 -10.11
N ILE A 15 -13.54 4.39 -11.20
CA ILE A 15 -13.91 3.21 -11.98
C ILE A 15 -13.82 1.95 -11.11
N ILE A 16 -12.73 1.77 -10.36
CA ILE A 16 -12.53 0.60 -9.51
C ILE A 16 -13.55 0.56 -8.35
N ALA A 17 -13.81 1.70 -7.70
CA ALA A 17 -14.79 1.77 -6.62
C ALA A 17 -16.21 1.41 -7.10
N ASN A 18 -16.60 1.85 -8.30
CA ASN A 18 -17.86 1.44 -8.91
C ASN A 18 -17.89 -0.06 -9.23
N SER A 19 -16.78 -0.63 -9.73
CA SER A 19 -16.65 -2.08 -9.95
C SER A 19 -16.73 -2.90 -8.65
N ASN A 20 -16.44 -2.28 -7.50
CA ASN A 20 -16.57 -2.91 -6.17
C ASN A 20 -17.97 -2.79 -5.57
N LYS A 21 -18.84 -1.92 -6.10
CA LYS A 21 -20.21 -1.72 -5.59
C LYS A 21 -21.01 -3.04 -5.52
N PRO A 22 -20.97 -3.95 -6.52
CA PRO A 22 -21.66 -5.23 -6.41
C PRO A 22 -21.25 -6.05 -5.17
N PHE A 23 -19.99 -5.99 -4.74
CA PHE A 23 -19.51 -6.68 -3.54
C PHE A 23 -20.10 -6.06 -2.26
N PHE A 24 -20.25 -4.73 -2.23
CA PHE A 24 -20.96 -4.04 -1.17
C PHE A 24 -22.46 -4.39 -1.16
N ASP A 25 -23.12 -4.35 -2.32
CA ASP A 25 -24.54 -4.66 -2.44
C ASP A 25 -24.85 -6.11 -2.01
N ASP A 26 -23.96 -7.06 -2.28
CA ASP A 26 -24.06 -8.44 -1.79
C ASP A 26 -24.00 -8.54 -0.25
N PHE A 27 -23.24 -7.67 0.42
CA PHE A 27 -23.28 -7.58 1.89
C PHE A 27 -24.59 -6.99 2.39
N ILE A 28 -25.12 -5.96 1.73
CA ILE A 28 -26.42 -5.37 2.07
C ILE A 28 -27.55 -6.41 1.89
N ASN A 29 -27.55 -7.15 0.79
CA ASN A 29 -28.51 -8.22 0.55
C ASN A 29 -28.41 -9.33 1.59
N PHE A 30 -27.20 -9.67 2.02
CA PHE A 30 -26.99 -10.59 3.14
C PHE A 30 -27.59 -10.05 4.44
N LEU A 31 -27.35 -8.77 4.78
CA LEU A 31 -27.93 -8.15 5.97
C LEU A 31 -29.48 -8.15 5.93
N ASN A 32 -30.07 -7.90 4.76
CA ASN A 32 -31.52 -8.00 4.56
C ASN A 32 -32.03 -9.42 4.85
N SER A 33 -31.29 -10.46 4.43
CA SER A 33 -31.64 -11.86 4.75
C SER A 33 -31.54 -12.21 6.24
N GLU A 34 -30.80 -11.40 7.00
CA GLU A 34 -30.67 -11.49 8.46
C GLU A 34 -31.56 -10.47 9.19
N ASN A 35 -32.60 -9.96 8.52
CA ASN A 35 -33.62 -9.02 9.03
C ASN A 35 -33.11 -7.61 9.38
N TYR A 36 -31.99 -7.17 8.80
CA TYR A 36 -31.56 -5.77 8.84
C TYR A 36 -31.88 -5.09 7.51
N ILE A 37 -32.85 -4.19 7.51
CA ILE A 37 -33.36 -3.47 6.32
C ILE A 37 -32.30 -2.51 5.74
N SER A 38 -31.33 -2.12 6.56
CA SER A 38 -30.24 -1.24 6.14
C SER A 38 -28.95 -1.53 6.91
N LEU A 39 -27.83 -1.11 6.34
CA LEU A 39 -26.54 -1.11 7.03
C LEU A 39 -26.61 -0.30 8.34
N TYR A 40 -27.33 0.83 8.33
CA TYR A 40 -27.51 1.64 9.53
C TYR A 40 -28.14 0.87 10.69
N GLN A 41 -29.20 0.10 10.42
CA GLN A 41 -29.85 -0.73 11.43
C GLN A 41 -28.87 -1.76 12.02
N PHE A 42 -28.08 -2.41 11.17
CA PHE A 42 -27.07 -3.37 11.63
C PHE A 42 -25.98 -2.70 12.48
N VAL A 43 -25.53 -1.51 12.08
CA VAL A 43 -24.55 -0.72 12.84
C VAL A 43 -25.10 -0.28 14.20
N ARG A 44 -26.41 -0.02 14.31
CA ARG A 44 -27.08 0.38 15.55
C ARG A 44 -27.52 -0.78 16.44
N GLU A 45 -27.31 -2.04 16.02
CA GLU A 45 -27.63 -3.22 16.84
C GLU A 45 -26.88 -3.15 18.20
N GLN A 46 -27.64 -3.17 19.30
CA GLN A 46 -27.11 -3.03 20.66
C GLN A 46 -26.72 -4.39 21.24
N GLU A 47 -27.34 -5.47 20.76
CA GLU A 47 -27.02 -6.82 21.19
C GLU A 47 -25.76 -7.34 20.47
N ALA A 48 -24.61 -7.17 21.13
CA ALA A 48 -23.31 -7.63 20.61
C ALA A 48 -23.32 -9.11 20.18
N SER A 49 -23.99 -9.98 20.95
CA SER A 49 -24.13 -11.41 20.62
C SER A 49 -24.82 -11.62 19.27
N LYS A 50 -25.93 -10.91 19.03
CA LYS A 50 -26.69 -10.98 17.78
C LYS A 50 -25.87 -10.45 16.60
N ALA A 51 -25.19 -9.33 16.76
CA ALA A 51 -24.32 -8.78 15.72
C ALA A 51 -23.15 -9.73 15.38
N LYS A 52 -22.53 -10.34 16.41
CA LYS A 52 -21.44 -11.33 16.23
C LYS A 52 -21.90 -12.56 15.46
N ILE A 53 -23.10 -13.09 15.75
CA ILE A 53 -23.68 -14.22 14.99
C ILE A 53 -23.81 -13.88 13.50
N VAL A 54 -24.30 -12.69 13.18
CA VAL A 54 -24.48 -12.22 11.80
C VAL A 54 -23.14 -12.08 11.08
N LEU A 55 -22.13 -11.48 11.74
CA LEU A 55 -20.78 -11.36 11.19
C LEU A 55 -20.12 -12.73 10.96
N GLN A 56 -20.29 -13.66 11.89
CA GLN A 56 -19.80 -15.03 11.77
C GLN A 56 -20.40 -15.71 10.53
N LYS A 57 -21.72 -15.68 10.39
CA LYS A 57 -22.43 -16.21 9.22
C LYS A 57 -21.91 -15.60 7.91
N TYR A 58 -21.69 -14.29 7.87
CA TYR A 58 -21.14 -13.64 6.67
C TYR A 58 -19.73 -14.12 6.33
N LEU A 59 -18.86 -14.25 7.32
CA LEU A 59 -17.48 -14.69 7.10
C LEU A 59 -17.41 -16.14 6.63
N ASP A 60 -18.31 -16.98 7.12
CA ASP A 60 -18.42 -18.40 6.76
C ASP A 60 -19.10 -18.64 5.40
N ARG A 61 -20.05 -17.78 4.98
CA ARG A 61 -20.81 -17.99 3.73
C ARG A 61 -19.90 -17.99 2.51
N LYS A 62 -20.11 -18.84 1.51
CA LYS A 62 -19.40 -18.72 0.23
C LYS A 62 -19.90 -17.50 -0.55
N ILE A 63 -19.00 -16.73 -1.15
CA ILE A 63 -19.36 -15.63 -2.07
C ILE A 63 -19.59 -16.20 -3.49
N PRO A 64 -20.57 -15.68 -4.26
CA PRO A 64 -20.73 -16.07 -5.66
C PRO A 64 -19.44 -15.94 -6.48
N ASP A 65 -19.12 -16.94 -7.31
CA ASP A 65 -17.81 -17.04 -7.96
C ASP A 65 -17.52 -15.87 -8.94
N ASN A 66 -18.56 -15.24 -9.49
CA ASN A 66 -18.49 -14.07 -10.36
C ASN A 66 -18.29 -12.74 -9.61
N LEU A 67 -18.45 -12.74 -8.29
CA LEU A 67 -18.36 -11.53 -7.49
C LEU A 67 -16.93 -11.34 -6.96
N LYS A 68 -16.34 -10.17 -7.23
CA LYS A 68 -14.96 -9.85 -6.86
C LYS A 68 -14.88 -8.51 -6.16
N LEU A 69 -14.00 -8.44 -5.18
CA LEU A 69 -13.51 -7.19 -4.62
C LEU A 69 -12.12 -6.93 -5.21
N TYR A 70 -11.90 -5.75 -5.75
CA TYR A 70 -10.69 -5.36 -6.44
C TYR A 70 -9.81 -4.45 -5.60
N ASP A 71 -8.50 -4.59 -5.79
CA ASP A 71 -7.47 -3.72 -5.21
C ASP A 71 -7.31 -2.41 -6.01
N GLY A 72 -6.40 -1.53 -5.55
CA GLY A 72 -6.16 -0.22 -6.14
C GLY A 72 -5.64 -0.20 -7.59
N ILE A 73 -5.38 -1.35 -8.21
CA ILE A 73 -5.06 -1.50 -9.64
C ILE A 73 -5.97 -2.53 -10.35
N ALA A 74 -7.18 -2.73 -9.84
CA ALA A 74 -8.19 -3.61 -10.42
C ALA A 74 -7.84 -5.12 -10.41
N ARG A 75 -6.96 -5.58 -9.52
CA ARG A 75 -6.74 -7.03 -9.34
C ARG A 75 -7.68 -7.59 -8.28
N PRO A 76 -8.29 -8.76 -8.49
CA PRO A 76 -9.22 -9.34 -7.52
C PRO A 76 -8.48 -9.86 -6.27
N TYR A 77 -9.05 -9.60 -5.09
CA TYR A 77 -8.63 -10.24 -3.86
C TYR A 77 -9.14 -11.69 -3.76
N LEU A 78 -8.41 -12.52 -3.03
CA LEU A 78 -8.92 -13.82 -2.57
C LEU A 78 -10.13 -13.63 -1.66
N GLU A 79 -11.11 -14.54 -1.72
CA GLU A 79 -12.41 -14.40 -1.04
C GLU A 79 -12.30 -14.07 0.46
N HIS A 80 -11.52 -14.87 1.21
CA HIS A 80 -11.36 -14.67 2.65
C HIS A 80 -10.75 -13.30 3.01
N LYS A 81 -9.94 -12.73 2.10
CA LYS A 81 -9.34 -11.41 2.25
C LYS A 81 -10.33 -10.32 1.82
N ALA A 82 -11.11 -10.56 0.76
CA ALA A 82 -12.16 -9.66 0.30
C ALA A 82 -13.20 -9.39 1.39
N LYS A 83 -13.73 -10.44 2.04
CA LYS A 83 -14.69 -10.29 3.16
C LYS A 83 -14.11 -9.50 4.33
N TRP A 84 -12.85 -9.78 4.68
CA TRP A 84 -12.15 -9.08 5.75
C TRP A 84 -11.96 -7.60 5.44
N LEU A 85 -11.56 -7.28 4.21
CA LEU A 85 -11.35 -5.91 3.75
C LEU A 85 -12.66 -5.13 3.68
N ILE A 86 -13.71 -5.69 3.04
CA ILE A 86 -14.96 -4.95 2.85
C ILE A 86 -15.62 -4.60 4.19
N LEU A 87 -15.64 -5.52 5.16
CA LEU A 87 -16.21 -5.25 6.49
C LEU A 87 -15.46 -4.11 7.17
N GLY A 88 -14.14 -4.14 7.13
CA GLY A 88 -13.35 -3.05 7.67
C GLY A 88 -13.57 -1.74 6.94
N TRP A 89 -13.62 -1.73 5.61
CA TRP A 89 -13.89 -0.51 4.84
C TRP A 89 -15.26 0.07 5.15
N ILE A 90 -16.29 -0.78 5.25
CA ILE A 90 -17.64 -0.39 5.65
C ILE A 90 -17.63 0.26 7.03
N PHE A 91 -16.92 -0.33 8.00
CA PHE A 91 -16.75 0.24 9.33
C PHE A 91 -15.56 1.22 9.43
N ARG A 92 -15.16 1.80 8.29
CA ARG A 92 -14.23 2.94 8.17
C ARG A 92 -12.82 2.71 8.69
N ASP A 93 -12.38 1.47 8.59
CA ASP A 93 -11.11 0.98 9.10
C ASP A 93 -10.13 0.57 7.99
N ALA A 94 -8.87 0.31 8.37
CA ALA A 94 -7.81 -0.25 7.56
C ALA A 94 -7.42 -1.65 8.11
N PRO A 95 -8.06 -2.74 7.63
CA PRO A 95 -7.95 -4.05 8.28
C PRO A 95 -6.55 -4.63 8.35
N GLU A 96 -5.75 -4.48 7.28
CA GLU A 96 -4.39 -5.02 7.23
C GLU A 96 -3.40 -4.22 8.08
N GLN A 97 -3.56 -2.89 8.14
CA GLN A 97 -2.62 -2.00 8.82
C GLN A 97 -2.94 -1.83 10.30
N ARG A 98 -4.23 -1.70 10.64
CA ARG A 98 -4.69 -1.34 11.99
C ARG A 98 -5.23 -2.53 12.75
N LEU A 99 -6.08 -3.36 12.14
CA LEU A 99 -6.81 -4.42 12.85
C LEU A 99 -6.03 -5.72 12.99
N LYS A 100 -5.26 -6.10 11.95
CA LYS A 100 -4.51 -7.37 11.92
C LYS A 100 -3.58 -7.60 13.12
N PRO A 101 -2.86 -6.59 13.67
CA PRO A 101 -2.07 -6.78 14.88
C PRO A 101 -2.89 -7.28 16.08
N PHE A 102 -4.13 -6.81 16.23
CA PHE A 102 -5.02 -7.19 17.35
C PHE A 102 -5.52 -8.63 17.26
N LEU A 103 -5.54 -9.24 16.06
CA LEU A 103 -5.90 -10.66 15.90
C LEU A 103 -4.96 -11.60 16.66
N LYS A 104 -3.75 -11.15 17.02
CA LYS A 104 -2.80 -11.95 17.82
C LYS A 104 -3.12 -11.95 19.31
N ILE A 105 -3.90 -10.98 19.78
CA ILE A 105 -4.16 -10.73 21.20
C ILE A 105 -5.48 -11.37 21.63
N ILE A 106 -6.44 -11.48 20.71
CA ILE A 106 -7.77 -12.04 20.98
C ILE A 106 -7.71 -13.56 20.89
N HIS A 107 -8.38 -14.24 21.82
CA HIS A 107 -8.49 -15.70 21.85
C HIS A 107 -9.60 -16.22 20.91
N GLY A 108 -9.48 -17.48 20.50
CA GLY A 108 -10.45 -18.15 19.62
C GLY A 108 -9.90 -18.50 18.25
N THR A 109 -10.76 -19.06 17.40
CA THR A 109 -10.45 -19.43 16.02
C THR A 109 -10.12 -18.20 15.16
N ALA A 110 -9.60 -18.42 13.95
CA ALA A 110 -9.30 -17.31 13.04
C ALA A 110 -10.54 -16.46 12.69
N ILE A 111 -11.73 -17.07 12.67
CA ILE A 111 -12.97 -16.37 12.32
C ILE A 111 -13.56 -15.67 13.54
N GLU A 112 -13.63 -16.35 14.69
CA GLU A 112 -14.08 -15.75 15.96
C GLU A 112 -13.30 -14.47 16.29
N ARG A 113 -11.98 -14.49 16.12
CA ARG A 113 -11.14 -13.30 16.35
C ARG A 113 -11.47 -12.15 15.40
N LYS A 114 -11.79 -12.44 14.14
CA LYS A 114 -12.22 -11.41 13.17
C LYS A 114 -13.59 -10.85 13.52
N VAL A 115 -14.54 -11.71 13.89
CA VAL A 115 -15.88 -11.33 14.34
C VAL A 115 -15.80 -10.41 15.55
N GLU A 116 -14.99 -10.77 16.55
CA GLU A 116 -14.81 -9.98 17.76
C GLU A 116 -14.32 -8.56 17.43
N ILE A 117 -13.22 -8.45 16.67
CA ILE A 117 -12.66 -7.15 16.30
C ILE A 117 -13.66 -6.34 15.49
N ILE A 118 -14.27 -6.94 14.46
CA ILE A 118 -15.18 -6.21 13.58
C ILE A 118 -16.41 -5.73 14.34
N ASN A 119 -16.93 -6.51 15.29
CA ASN A 119 -18.03 -6.06 16.14
C ASN A 119 -17.62 -4.89 17.06
N GLN A 120 -16.43 -4.94 17.66
CA GLN A 120 -15.92 -3.83 18.48
C GLN A 120 -15.74 -2.56 17.65
N VAL A 121 -15.21 -2.69 16.42
CA VAL A 121 -15.10 -1.56 15.49
C VAL A 121 -16.50 -1.02 15.15
N ARG A 122 -17.46 -1.88 14.79
CA ARG A 122 -18.87 -1.54 14.51
C ARG A 122 -19.49 -0.73 15.65
N GLU A 123 -19.35 -1.19 16.89
CA GLU A 123 -19.88 -0.52 18.09
C GLU A 123 -19.21 0.83 18.33
N TYR A 124 -17.90 0.91 18.15
CA TYR A 124 -17.18 2.18 18.27
C TYR A 124 -17.64 3.19 17.22
N VAL A 125 -17.69 2.78 15.94
CA VAL A 125 -18.05 3.70 14.85
C VAL A 125 -19.53 4.10 14.87
N SER A 126 -20.42 3.25 15.39
CA SER A 126 -21.85 3.58 15.52
C SER A 126 -22.12 4.73 16.50
N ASN A 127 -21.21 4.93 17.46
CA ASN A 127 -21.29 6.03 18.43
C ASN A 127 -20.80 7.35 17.86
N ILE A 128 -19.72 7.32 17.07
CA ILE A 128 -19.13 8.54 16.49
C ILE A 128 -19.79 8.96 15.16
N LEU A 129 -20.54 8.06 14.52
CA LEU A 129 -21.24 8.30 13.25
C LEU A 129 -22.73 7.88 13.38
N PRO A 130 -23.54 8.70 14.06
CA PRO A 130 -24.90 8.32 14.43
C PRO A 130 -25.93 8.50 13.32
N GLU A 131 -25.60 9.16 12.20
CA GLU A 131 -26.57 9.57 11.19
C GLU A 131 -26.69 8.52 10.06
N GLN A 132 -27.91 8.20 9.63
CA GLN A 132 -28.17 7.19 8.60
C GLN A 132 -27.42 7.44 7.28
N LYS A 133 -27.36 8.69 6.80
CA LYS A 133 -26.65 9.07 5.57
C LYS A 133 -25.16 8.71 5.58
N GLN A 134 -24.56 8.54 6.76
CA GLN A 134 -23.16 8.13 6.92
C GLN A 134 -22.96 6.63 6.62
N TRP A 135 -24.05 5.87 6.46
CA TRP A 135 -24.04 4.42 6.21
C TRP A 135 -24.65 4.07 4.86
N GLU A 136 -24.80 5.06 3.99
CA GLU A 136 -25.23 4.91 2.60
C GLU A 136 -24.02 4.73 1.67
N TRP A 137 -24.29 4.20 0.47
CA TRP A 137 -23.24 3.91 -0.52
C TRP A 137 -22.32 5.10 -0.79
N VAL A 138 -22.84 6.32 -0.90
CA VAL A 138 -22.02 7.52 -1.17
C VAL A 138 -20.97 7.74 -0.09
N ALA A 139 -21.31 7.55 1.18
CA ALA A 139 -20.38 7.70 2.28
C ALA A 139 -19.34 6.55 2.31
N ILE A 140 -19.75 5.33 1.98
CA ILE A 140 -18.85 4.16 1.89
C ILE A 140 -17.94 4.27 0.66
N PHE A 141 -18.42 4.85 -0.43
CA PHE A 141 -17.68 5.08 -1.66
C PHE A 141 -16.45 5.96 -1.41
N GLU A 142 -16.60 7.07 -0.68
CA GLU A 142 -15.48 7.94 -0.31
C GLU A 142 -14.41 7.20 0.51
N VAL A 143 -14.84 6.37 1.46
CA VAL A 143 -13.92 5.53 2.24
C VAL A 143 -13.22 4.53 1.32
N MET A 144 -13.95 3.91 0.38
CA MET A 144 -13.39 2.96 -0.55
C MET A 144 -12.36 3.61 -1.49
N ILE A 145 -12.59 4.83 -1.97
CA ILE A 145 -11.63 5.58 -2.78
C ILE A 145 -10.32 5.79 -2.00
N ASP A 146 -10.39 6.20 -0.74
CA ASP A 146 -9.19 6.37 0.10
C ASP A 146 -8.44 5.04 0.31
N ARG A 147 -9.16 3.94 0.55
CA ARG A 147 -8.57 2.61 0.73
C ARG A 147 -7.94 2.07 -0.55
N LEU A 148 -8.59 2.28 -1.69
CA LEU A 148 -8.06 1.90 -3.01
C LEU A 148 -6.81 2.72 -3.34
N GLU A 149 -6.80 4.01 -3.03
CA GLU A 149 -5.62 4.85 -3.21
C GLU A 149 -4.45 4.38 -2.34
N GLY A 150 -4.70 4.03 -1.07
CA GLY A 150 -3.71 3.41 -0.20
C GLY A 150 -3.16 2.11 -0.78
N SER A 151 -4.04 1.23 -1.27
CA SER A 151 -3.66 -0.03 -1.94
C SER A 151 -2.83 0.23 -3.20
N ARG A 152 -3.23 1.18 -4.03
CA ARG A 152 -2.56 1.53 -5.28
C ARG A 152 -1.13 1.99 -5.03
N ARG A 153 -0.93 2.88 -4.05
CA ARG A 153 0.40 3.36 -3.65
C ARG A 153 1.30 2.22 -3.17
N ALA A 154 0.78 1.33 -2.31
CA ALA A 154 1.54 0.19 -1.81
C ALA A 154 1.98 -0.75 -2.96
N ILE A 155 1.07 -1.04 -3.88
CA ILE A 155 1.36 -1.93 -5.03
C ILE A 155 2.38 -1.30 -5.96
N LYS A 156 2.27 0.00 -6.23
CA LYS A 156 3.22 0.72 -7.09
C LYS A 156 4.59 0.88 -6.44
N GLY A 157 4.66 1.09 -5.12
CA GLY A 157 5.93 1.05 -4.37
C GLY A 157 6.65 -0.28 -4.60
N ASN A 158 5.98 -1.38 -4.26
CA ASN A 158 6.53 -2.73 -4.43
C ASN A 158 6.93 -3.03 -5.88
N LEU A 159 6.20 -2.49 -6.87
CA LEU A 159 6.54 -2.67 -8.29
C LEU A 159 7.92 -2.09 -8.62
N PHE A 160 8.22 -0.87 -8.19
CA PHE A 160 9.52 -0.26 -8.47
C PHE A 160 10.64 -0.96 -7.72
N GLU A 161 10.40 -1.39 -6.49
CA GLU A 161 11.37 -2.20 -5.76
C GLU A 161 11.68 -3.52 -6.50
N ALA A 162 10.67 -4.19 -7.08
CA ALA A 162 10.85 -5.39 -7.87
C ALA A 162 11.61 -5.12 -9.18
N ILE A 163 11.28 -4.03 -9.89
CA ILE A 163 11.99 -3.60 -11.10
C ILE A 163 13.46 -3.36 -10.79
N VAL A 164 13.78 -2.65 -9.70
CA VAL A 164 15.17 -2.41 -9.28
C VAL A 164 15.91 -3.73 -9.07
N ARG A 165 15.32 -4.70 -8.36
CA ARG A 165 15.96 -6.01 -8.15
C ARG A 165 16.19 -6.77 -9.45
N ILE A 166 15.23 -6.76 -10.36
CA ILE A 166 15.35 -7.44 -11.66
C ILE A 166 16.50 -6.81 -12.46
N ASN A 167 16.49 -5.49 -12.62
CA ASN A 167 17.52 -4.79 -13.37
C ASN A 167 18.92 -5.02 -12.76
N LEU A 168 19.05 -4.96 -11.43
CA LEU A 168 20.32 -5.24 -10.76
C LEU A 168 20.79 -6.68 -10.96
N LYS A 169 19.88 -7.67 -10.86
CA LYS A 169 20.20 -9.09 -11.15
C LYS A 169 20.72 -9.26 -12.59
N GLU A 170 20.10 -8.57 -13.55
CA GLU A 170 20.53 -8.58 -14.95
C GLU A 170 21.89 -7.90 -15.14
N ILE A 171 22.12 -6.73 -14.52
CA ILE A 171 23.41 -6.03 -14.54
C ILE A 171 24.53 -6.93 -13.99
N PHE A 172 24.31 -7.57 -12.84
CA PHE A 172 25.34 -8.40 -12.20
C PHE A 172 25.64 -9.64 -13.03
N LYS A 173 24.60 -10.28 -13.58
CA LYS A 173 24.76 -11.42 -14.48
C LYS A 173 25.52 -11.05 -15.75
N ASN A 174 25.22 -9.91 -16.36
CA ASN A 174 25.85 -9.50 -17.62
C ASN A 174 27.30 -9.02 -17.46
N ASN A 175 27.73 -8.73 -16.24
CA ASN A 175 29.08 -8.24 -15.91
C ASN A 175 29.84 -9.19 -14.97
N ASP A 176 29.37 -10.44 -14.82
CA ASP A 176 30.01 -11.48 -14.01
C ASP A 176 30.31 -11.06 -12.54
N LEU A 177 29.40 -10.30 -11.92
CA LEU A 177 29.52 -9.88 -10.52
C LEU A 177 28.86 -10.91 -9.58
N GLU A 178 29.60 -11.39 -8.58
CA GLU A 178 29.15 -12.35 -7.56
C GLU A 178 28.44 -11.65 -6.39
N LEU A 179 27.53 -10.72 -6.70
CA LEU A 179 26.78 -9.94 -5.72
C LEU A 179 25.44 -10.58 -5.38
N ILE A 180 25.10 -10.59 -4.08
CA ILE A 180 23.86 -11.16 -3.57
C ILE A 180 22.84 -10.06 -3.31
N ILE A 181 21.65 -10.20 -3.90
CA ILE A 181 20.51 -9.28 -3.70
C ILE A 181 19.47 -9.97 -2.82
N THR A 182 19.01 -9.28 -1.76
CA THR A 182 17.92 -9.81 -0.91
C THR A 182 16.57 -9.74 -1.62
N ASP A 183 15.78 -10.81 -1.47
CA ASP A 183 14.41 -10.83 -2.03
C ASP A 183 13.42 -9.97 -1.23
N ASN A 184 13.73 -9.70 0.05
CA ASN A 184 12.92 -8.90 0.95
C ASN A 184 13.65 -7.63 1.40
N GLN A 185 12.86 -6.65 1.85
CA GLN A 185 13.36 -5.46 2.54
C GLN A 185 14.14 -5.84 3.81
N VAL A 186 15.11 -5.01 4.19
CA VAL A 186 15.97 -5.22 5.36
C VAL A 186 15.82 -4.03 6.31
N LYS A 187 15.69 -4.32 7.62
CA LYS A 187 15.59 -3.30 8.67
C LYS A 187 16.96 -3.05 9.29
N ILE A 188 17.41 -1.79 9.33
CA ILE A 188 18.62 -1.34 10.01
C ILE A 188 18.25 -0.17 10.92
N GLY A 189 18.43 -0.34 12.23
CA GLY A 189 17.91 0.61 13.22
C GLY A 189 16.38 0.72 13.13
N ASP A 190 15.88 1.94 12.97
CA ASP A 190 14.46 2.24 12.76
C ASP A 190 14.09 2.44 11.28
N GLU A 191 15.04 2.23 10.35
CA GLU A 191 14.81 2.36 8.91
C GLU A 191 14.68 1.01 8.20
N THR A 192 13.91 1.02 7.12
CA THR A 192 13.74 -0.13 6.23
C THR A 192 14.24 0.23 4.85
N TYR A 193 15.07 -0.64 4.29
CA TYR A 193 15.68 -0.49 2.98
C TYR A 193 15.09 -1.54 2.06
N ASP A 194 14.67 -1.11 0.89
CA ASP A 194 13.94 -1.95 -0.02
C ASP A 194 14.87 -3.01 -0.62
N VAL A 195 16.08 -2.62 -1.05
CA VAL A 195 17.06 -3.56 -1.61
C VAL A 195 18.36 -3.53 -0.81
N LYS A 196 18.90 -4.72 -0.48
CA LYS A 196 20.25 -4.90 0.05
C LYS A 196 21.08 -5.69 -0.96
N ILE A 197 22.26 -5.17 -1.29
CA ILE A 197 23.27 -5.83 -2.11
C ILE A 197 24.47 -6.14 -1.21
N SER A 198 24.94 -7.39 -1.23
CA SER A 198 26.11 -7.83 -0.47
C SER A 198 27.16 -8.42 -1.40
N GLY A 199 28.40 -7.97 -1.28
CA GLY A 199 29.57 -8.56 -1.93
C GLY A 199 30.66 -8.87 -0.91
N LYS A 200 31.84 -9.28 -1.38
CA LYS A 200 32.96 -9.64 -0.48
C LYS A 200 33.53 -8.43 0.24
N ASN A 201 33.49 -7.26 -0.41
CA ASN A 201 34.16 -6.05 0.04
C ASN A 201 33.21 -5.00 0.62
N GLY A 202 31.90 -5.26 0.64
CA GLY A 202 30.95 -4.32 1.23
C GLY A 202 29.49 -4.69 1.08
N THR A 203 28.64 -3.79 1.55
CA THR A 203 27.18 -3.89 1.45
C THR A 203 26.60 -2.53 1.09
N ILE A 204 25.69 -2.54 0.12
CA ILE A 204 24.93 -1.37 -0.31
C ILE A 204 23.47 -1.55 0.09
N LEU A 205 22.89 -0.50 0.67
CA LEU A 205 21.48 -0.39 0.99
C LEU A 205 20.82 0.62 0.04
N ILE A 206 19.69 0.24 -0.55
CA ILE A 206 18.99 1.04 -1.55
C ILE A 206 17.55 1.26 -1.06
N PRO A 207 17.21 2.47 -0.59
CA PRO A 207 15.84 2.89 -0.45
C PRO A 207 15.27 3.36 -1.80
N VAL A 208 14.09 2.87 -2.17
CA VAL A 208 13.32 3.23 -3.36
C VAL A 208 12.16 4.12 -2.92
N LYS A 209 12.21 5.39 -3.31
CA LYS A 209 11.21 6.39 -2.93
C LYS A 209 10.53 6.93 -4.18
N THR A 210 9.20 6.78 -4.24
CA THR A 210 8.39 7.22 -5.39
C THR A 210 7.39 8.29 -4.98
N ARG A 211 7.13 9.24 -5.89
CA ARG A 211 6.09 10.26 -5.66
C ARG A 211 5.52 10.87 -6.93
N GLU A 212 4.21 11.10 -6.91
CA GLU A 212 3.46 11.59 -8.09
C GLU A 212 3.45 13.11 -8.25
N THR A 213 3.37 13.85 -7.15
CA THR A 213 3.18 15.31 -7.18
C THR A 213 4.08 15.98 -6.18
N MET A 214 4.61 17.14 -6.58
CA MET A 214 5.59 17.88 -5.81
C MET A 214 5.20 19.36 -5.69
N GLY A 215 4.93 19.75 -4.44
CA GLY A 215 4.56 21.10 -4.01
C GLY A 215 4.13 21.10 -2.54
N GLY A 216 4.39 22.18 -1.80
CA GLY A 216 4.02 22.33 -0.38
C GLY A 216 4.90 21.55 0.62
N GLY A 217 4.51 21.58 1.91
CA GLY A 217 5.30 21.01 3.03
C GLY A 217 5.62 19.50 2.91
N HIS A 218 4.87 18.79 2.07
CA HIS A 218 5.11 17.39 1.76
C HIS A 218 6.46 17.16 1.08
N ALA A 219 6.97 18.12 0.30
CA ALA A 219 8.27 18.03 -0.35
C ALA A 219 9.41 17.83 0.65
N HIS A 220 9.37 18.59 1.75
CA HIS A 220 10.38 18.51 2.81
C HIS A 220 10.34 17.19 3.56
N LEU A 221 9.15 16.62 3.81
CA LEU A 221 9.02 15.30 4.43
C LEU A 221 9.69 14.22 3.57
N PHE A 222 9.46 14.25 2.26
CA PHE A 222 10.06 13.30 1.33
C PHE A 222 11.58 13.40 1.29
N THR A 223 12.13 14.61 1.20
CA THR A 223 13.59 14.85 1.28
C THR A 223 14.16 14.40 2.62
N ARG A 224 13.48 14.70 3.73
CA ARG A 224 13.88 14.30 5.08
C ARG A 224 13.94 12.79 5.23
N ASP A 225 12.95 12.06 4.70
CA ASP A 225 12.92 10.60 4.80
C ASP A 225 14.08 9.96 4.01
N ILE A 226 14.44 10.53 2.85
CA ILE A 226 15.64 10.12 2.09
C ILE A 226 16.92 10.40 2.89
N TYR A 227 17.06 11.61 3.42
CA TYR A 227 18.21 12.02 4.24
C TYR A 227 18.40 11.12 5.47
N LYS A 228 17.29 10.79 6.14
CA LYS A 228 17.30 9.90 7.31
C LYS A 228 17.79 8.50 6.95
N ALA A 229 17.30 7.93 5.85
CA ALA A 229 17.76 6.63 5.35
C ALA A 229 19.27 6.64 5.00
N ILE A 230 19.77 7.69 4.32
CA ILE A 230 21.20 7.83 4.04
C ILE A 230 22.01 7.88 5.34
N THR A 231 21.58 8.71 6.29
CA THR A 231 22.29 8.93 7.54
C THR A 231 22.39 7.67 8.37
N ILE A 232 21.32 6.88 8.47
CA ILE A 232 21.28 5.66 9.27
C ILE A 232 22.14 4.57 8.64
N ALA A 233 22.04 4.35 7.33
CA ALA A 233 22.89 3.40 6.61
C ALA A 233 24.38 3.72 6.81
N ASN A 234 24.77 4.97 6.59
CA ASN A 234 26.16 5.41 6.74
C ASN A 234 26.66 5.25 8.18
N LYS A 235 25.85 5.60 9.19
CA LYS A 235 26.19 5.40 10.61
C LYS A 235 26.35 3.93 10.98
N SER A 236 25.64 3.04 10.29
CA SER A 236 25.78 1.59 10.44
C SER A 236 26.90 0.98 9.59
N GLY A 237 27.72 1.80 8.93
CA GLY A 237 28.86 1.34 8.13
C GLY A 237 28.49 0.81 6.74
N PHE A 238 27.25 1.01 6.29
CA PHE A 238 26.80 0.59 4.96
C PHE A 238 26.83 1.76 3.98
N MET A 239 27.11 1.46 2.71
CA MET A 239 26.90 2.44 1.64
C MET A 239 25.40 2.56 1.36
N CYS A 240 24.91 3.78 1.14
CA CYS A 240 23.51 4.02 0.78
C CYS A 240 23.43 4.63 -0.62
N ILE A 241 22.59 4.08 -1.49
CA ILE A 241 22.30 4.63 -2.82
C ILE A 241 20.78 4.78 -2.97
N PRO A 242 20.21 5.97 -2.72
CA PRO A 242 18.78 6.17 -2.87
C PRO A 242 18.36 6.19 -4.34
N ILE A 243 17.24 5.55 -4.63
CA ILE A 243 16.53 5.64 -5.92
C ILE A 243 15.29 6.50 -5.71
N ILE A 244 15.21 7.59 -6.46
CA ILE A 244 14.20 8.62 -6.30
C ILE A 244 13.46 8.77 -7.63
N ILE A 245 12.16 8.50 -7.64
CA ILE A 245 11.30 8.60 -8.82
C ILE A 245 10.20 9.60 -8.49
N ALA A 246 10.39 10.86 -8.88
CA ALA A 246 9.47 11.93 -8.52
C ALA A 246 9.45 13.04 -9.57
N GLU A 247 8.25 13.31 -10.09
CA GLU A 247 8.01 14.40 -11.03
C GLU A 247 8.03 15.76 -10.31
N SER A 248 8.76 16.72 -10.87
CA SER A 248 8.84 18.11 -10.40
C SER A 248 9.32 18.25 -8.95
N TRP A 249 10.17 17.33 -8.46
CA TRP A 249 10.70 17.39 -7.10
C TRP A 249 11.65 18.58 -6.92
N LYS A 250 11.27 19.51 -6.03
CA LYS A 250 12.06 20.71 -5.69
C LYS A 250 12.98 20.51 -4.47
N GLY A 251 13.19 19.27 -4.03
CA GLY A 251 14.12 19.02 -2.93
C GLY A 251 15.55 19.28 -3.38
N ASP A 252 16.39 19.76 -2.47
CA ASP A 252 17.81 19.94 -2.76
C ASP A 252 18.52 18.58 -2.72
N ILE A 253 18.67 17.97 -3.90
CA ILE A 253 19.40 16.72 -4.10
C ILE A 253 20.84 16.83 -3.57
N ASN A 254 21.47 17.99 -3.74
CA ASN A 254 22.87 18.18 -3.34
C ASN A 254 23.02 18.21 -1.82
N SER A 255 21.97 18.59 -1.09
CA SER A 255 21.95 18.58 0.37
C SER A 255 21.83 17.19 1.01
N LEU A 256 21.57 16.13 0.22
CA LEU A 256 21.34 14.79 0.74
C LEU A 256 22.59 14.15 1.38
N GLY A 257 23.79 14.71 1.17
CA GLY A 257 25.03 14.19 1.75
C GLY A 257 25.40 12.79 1.24
N CYS A 258 24.92 12.41 0.05
CA CYS A 258 25.19 11.13 -0.58
C CYS A 258 25.89 11.35 -1.92
N LYS A 259 26.98 10.60 -2.16
CA LYS A 259 27.77 10.70 -3.39
C LYS A 259 27.04 10.13 -4.61
N ASN A 260 26.28 9.05 -4.40
CA ASN A 260 25.68 8.28 -5.48
C ASN A 260 24.18 8.15 -5.22
N PHE A 261 23.37 8.54 -6.19
CA PHE A 261 21.92 8.39 -6.15
C PHE A 261 21.40 8.23 -7.57
N VAL A 262 20.19 7.68 -7.70
CA VAL A 262 19.45 7.67 -8.97
C VAL A 262 18.27 8.60 -8.80
N TYR A 263 18.13 9.59 -9.68
CA TYR A 263 16.97 10.46 -9.73
C TYR A 263 16.32 10.43 -11.11
N ILE A 264 15.03 10.10 -11.15
CA ILE A 264 14.21 10.12 -12.36
C ILE A 264 13.11 11.15 -12.17
N ASP A 265 13.20 12.25 -12.91
CA ASP A 265 12.20 13.32 -12.93
C ASP A 265 11.03 12.96 -13.86
N LYS A 266 10.25 11.95 -13.44
CA LYS A 266 9.04 11.49 -14.13
C LYS A 266 7.99 11.04 -13.15
N ASN A 267 6.75 11.08 -13.60
CA ASN A 267 5.63 10.55 -12.84
C ASN A 267 5.80 9.03 -12.67
N PRO A 268 5.82 8.47 -11.43
CA PRO A 268 5.94 7.03 -11.22
C PRO A 268 4.75 6.24 -11.80
N ASN A 269 3.65 6.91 -12.17
CA ASN A 269 2.55 6.28 -12.89
C ASN A 269 2.89 5.96 -14.36
N SER A 270 3.87 6.64 -14.94
CA SER A 270 4.30 6.44 -16.33
C SER A 270 5.33 5.32 -16.43
N ILE A 271 4.98 4.11 -16.00
CA ILE A 271 5.88 2.95 -15.86
C ILE A 271 6.66 2.67 -17.15
N THR A 272 6.00 2.76 -18.31
CA THR A 272 6.61 2.54 -19.63
C THR A 272 7.72 3.54 -19.96
N ILE A 273 7.68 4.73 -19.36
CA ILE A 273 8.70 5.77 -19.49
C ILE A 273 9.77 5.61 -18.40
N VAL A 274 9.36 5.32 -17.16
CA VAL A 274 10.28 5.25 -16.01
C VAL A 274 11.19 4.03 -16.09
N LYS A 275 10.68 2.85 -16.47
CA LYS A 275 11.45 1.60 -16.44
C LYS A 275 12.72 1.67 -17.31
N PRO A 276 12.69 2.13 -18.57
CA PRO A 276 13.90 2.26 -19.38
C PRO A 276 14.92 3.25 -18.80
N LEU A 277 14.45 4.38 -18.25
CA LEU A 277 15.33 5.36 -17.62
C LEU A 277 16.00 4.80 -16.36
N LEU A 278 15.25 4.06 -15.55
CA LEU A 278 15.78 3.42 -14.35
C LEU A 278 16.86 2.40 -14.69
N ASP A 279 16.66 1.60 -15.73
CA ASP A 279 17.68 0.68 -16.21
C ASP A 279 18.97 1.41 -16.60
N GLN A 280 18.85 2.46 -17.42
CA GLN A 280 20.00 3.28 -17.85
C GLN A 280 20.75 3.91 -16.68
N GLU A 281 20.06 4.47 -15.68
CA GLU A 281 20.72 5.07 -14.52
C GLU A 281 21.36 4.02 -13.60
N LEU A 282 20.76 2.84 -13.45
CA LEU A 282 21.35 1.74 -12.68
C LEU A 282 22.63 1.21 -13.33
N GLN A 283 22.68 1.14 -14.67
CA GLN A 283 23.89 0.74 -15.41
C GLN A 283 25.08 1.68 -15.12
N LYS A 284 24.84 2.99 -14.93
CA LYS A 284 25.90 3.95 -14.58
C LYS A 284 26.53 3.68 -13.20
N LEU A 285 25.87 2.91 -12.34
CA LEU A 285 26.39 2.53 -11.03
C LEU A 285 27.31 1.31 -11.08
N LEU A 286 27.55 0.70 -12.24
CA LEU A 286 28.43 -0.46 -12.39
C LEU A 286 29.79 -0.32 -11.69
N PRO A 287 30.53 0.81 -11.83
CA PRO A 287 31.81 0.98 -11.14
C PRO A 287 31.71 0.89 -9.61
N ILE A 288 30.55 1.21 -9.04
CA ILE A 288 30.33 1.13 -7.58
C ILE A 288 30.07 -0.31 -7.16
N PHE A 289 29.36 -1.08 -7.99
CA PHE A 289 29.12 -2.49 -7.75
C PHE A 289 30.41 -3.31 -7.84
N GLU A 290 31.31 -2.97 -8.76
CA GLU A 290 32.64 -3.59 -8.87
C GLU A 290 33.49 -3.40 -7.61
N ILE A 291 33.39 -2.24 -6.93
CA ILE A 291 34.14 -1.96 -5.69
C ILE A 291 33.73 -2.90 -4.54
N ILE A 292 32.46 -3.26 -4.46
CA ILE A 292 31.96 -4.10 -3.36
C ILE A 292 31.97 -5.60 -3.67
N ASN A 293 32.12 -5.97 -4.94
CA ASN A 293 32.15 -7.36 -5.41
C ASN A 293 33.23 -8.19 -4.69
#